data_AF-W4RU47-F1
#
_entry.id   AF-W4RU47-F1
#
_cell.length_a   1.000
_cell.length_b   1.000
_cell.length_c   1.000
_cell.angle_alpha   90.00
_cell.angle_beta   90.00
_cell.angle_gamma   90.00
#
_symmetry.space_group_name_H-M   'P 1'
#
loop_
_entity.id
_entity.type
_entity.pdbx_description
1 polymer ?
#
loop_
_entity_poly.entity_id
_entity_poly.type
_entity_poly.pdbx_seq_one_letter_code
_entity_poly.pdbx_strand_id
1 'polypeptide(L)'
;MGIQVKDEQVAKLIAELERSFPKLDFQSFKEKVDQALEVKKMKENQIENMLILTAVERIDRNEPDWTYAAARLYLKKLYMLSSDFRGEAGYGSFYELINSLIEIGIYDSKVLTSYSREEIDYLEKVIDPERDKLFTYIGLLTMAERYLARTQNGDFAELPQERLMMIAMTLLAEEPKEKRLQLVEEAYWRFRTYT
;
A
#
# COMPACT_ATOMS: atom_id res chain seq x y z
N MET A 1 -28.86 -9.71 18.67
CA MET A 1 -27.82 -10.69 19.02
C MET A 1 -26.63 -10.35 18.14
N GLY A 2 -25.57 -9.78 18.70
CA GLY A 2 -24.44 -9.26 17.91
C GLY A 2 -23.72 -10.42 17.23
N ILE A 3 -23.50 -10.30 15.93
CA ILE A 3 -22.81 -11.30 15.13
C ILE A 3 -21.32 -11.22 15.51
N GLN A 4 -20.79 -12.34 16.00
CA GLN A 4 -19.41 -12.43 16.46
C GLN A 4 -18.66 -13.40 15.57
N VAL A 5 -17.58 -12.89 14.96
CA VAL A 5 -16.71 -13.72 14.14
C VAL A 5 -15.96 -14.71 15.01
N LYS A 6 -16.03 -16.00 14.67
CA LYS A 6 -15.54 -17.09 15.52
C LYS A 6 -14.01 -17.18 15.59
N ASP A 7 -13.32 -16.77 14.53
CA ASP A 7 -11.86 -16.73 14.49
C ASP A 7 -11.35 -15.44 15.17
N GLU A 8 -10.51 -15.59 16.20
CA GLU A 8 -10.06 -14.47 17.04
C GLU A 8 -9.18 -13.46 16.29
N GLN A 9 -8.31 -13.94 15.39
CA GLN A 9 -7.44 -13.07 14.61
C GLN A 9 -8.25 -12.28 13.58
N VAL A 10 -9.19 -12.95 12.91
CA VAL A 10 -10.11 -12.31 11.97
C VAL A 10 -11.02 -11.32 12.70
N ALA A 11 -11.56 -11.69 13.86
CA ALA A 11 -12.39 -10.80 14.68
C ALA A 11 -11.64 -9.52 15.08
N LYS A 12 -10.37 -9.64 15.47
CA LYS A 12 -9.52 -8.47 15.79
C LYS A 12 -9.34 -7.56 14.58
N LEU A 13 -9.04 -8.12 13.41
CA LEU A 13 -8.88 -7.35 12.17
C LEU A 13 -10.16 -6.61 11.79
N ILE A 14 -11.31 -7.28 11.89
CA ILE A 14 -12.61 -6.68 11.60
C ILE A 14 -12.93 -5.57 12.60
N ALA A 15 -12.64 -5.76 13.88
CA ALA A 15 -12.85 -4.73 14.89
C ALA A 15 -11.97 -3.48 14.65
N GLU A 16 -10.73 -3.65 14.19
CA GLU A 16 -9.86 -2.54 13.78
C GLU A 16 -10.42 -1.81 12.54
N LEU A 17 -10.96 -2.57 11.58
CA LEU A 17 -11.60 -2.01 10.38
C LEU A 17 -12.88 -1.24 10.72
N GLU A 18 -13.73 -1.77 11.60
CA GLU A 18 -14.93 -1.11 12.11
C GLU A 18 -14.62 0.22 12.80
N ARG A 19 -13.58 0.25 13.63
CA ARG A 19 -13.13 1.49 14.28
C ARG A 19 -12.65 2.53 13.26
N SER A 20 -12.05 2.07 12.17
CA SER A 20 -11.56 2.94 11.09
C SER A 20 -12.69 3.48 10.21
N PHE A 21 -13.81 2.76 10.12
CA PHE A 21 -14.96 3.11 9.27
C PHE A 21 -16.29 3.00 10.02
N PRO A 22 -16.53 3.84 11.04
CA PRO A 22 -17.70 3.72 11.92
C PRO A 22 -19.06 3.97 11.23
N LYS A 23 -19.05 4.46 9.99
CA LYS A 23 -20.25 4.72 9.18
C LYS A 23 -20.67 3.54 8.30
N LEU A 24 -19.79 2.56 8.08
CA LEU A 24 -20.09 1.39 7.26
C LEU A 24 -20.89 0.36 8.07
N ASP A 25 -21.80 -0.34 7.41
CA ASP A 25 -22.54 -1.45 8.00
C ASP A 25 -21.80 -2.78 7.80
N PHE A 26 -21.16 -3.24 8.87
CA PHE A 26 -20.40 -4.49 8.91
C PHE A 26 -21.25 -5.74 9.20
N GLN A 27 -22.56 -5.62 9.43
CA GLN A 27 -23.37 -6.78 9.81
C GLN A 27 -23.32 -7.88 8.75
N SER A 28 -23.69 -7.53 7.50
CA SER A 28 -23.69 -8.47 6.38
C SER A 28 -22.29 -8.94 5.99
N PHE A 29 -21.28 -8.09 6.17
CA PHE A 29 -19.87 -8.46 5.99
C PHE A 29 -19.46 -9.57 6.97
N LYS A 30 -19.75 -9.39 8.27
CA LYS A 30 -19.44 -10.40 9.31
C LYS A 30 -20.18 -11.71 9.07
N GLU A 31 -21.47 -11.66 8.74
CA GLU A 31 -22.28 -12.84 8.40
C GLU A 31 -21.63 -13.66 7.29
N LYS A 32 -21.21 -13.01 6.20
CA LYS A 32 -20.59 -13.67 5.06
C LYS A 32 -19.21 -14.24 5.41
N VAL A 33 -18.42 -13.52 6.21
CA VAL A 33 -17.12 -13.99 6.71
C VAL A 33 -17.30 -15.26 7.56
N ASP A 34 -18.23 -15.27 8.50
CA ASP A 34 -18.50 -16.43 9.35
C ASP A 34 -18.94 -17.65 8.55
N GLN A 35 -19.86 -17.47 7.61
CA GLN A 35 -20.30 -18.55 6.71
C GLN A 35 -19.11 -19.11 5.91
N ALA A 36 -18.24 -18.25 5.38
CA ALA A 36 -17.08 -18.69 4.61
C ALA A 36 -16.08 -19.51 5.45
N LEU A 37 -15.85 -19.11 6.70
CA LEU A 37 -14.96 -19.79 7.64
C LEU A 37 -15.52 -21.14 8.11
N GLU A 38 -16.85 -21.28 8.20
CA GLU A 38 -17.51 -22.55 8.57
C GLU A 38 -17.44 -23.60 7.46
N VAL A 39 -17.54 -23.18 6.20
CA VAL A 39 -17.62 -24.09 5.05
C VAL A 39 -16.27 -24.77 4.76
N LYS A 40 -15.15 -24.08 4.98
CA LYS A 40 -13.84 -24.59 4.58
C LYS A 40 -12.73 -24.10 5.50
N LYS A 41 -11.84 -25.01 5.88
CA LYS A 41 -10.54 -24.65 6.46
C LYS A 41 -9.68 -23.91 5.43
N MET A 42 -9.35 -22.66 5.72
CA MET A 42 -8.55 -21.79 4.88
C MET A 42 -7.17 -21.55 5.51
N LYS A 43 -6.15 -21.38 4.66
CA LYS A 43 -4.85 -20.84 5.10
C LYS A 43 -4.97 -19.33 5.30
N GLU A 44 -4.05 -18.73 6.06
CA GLU A 44 -4.04 -17.29 6.37
C GLU A 44 -4.14 -16.40 5.12
N ASN A 45 -3.32 -16.65 4.09
CA ASN A 45 -3.39 -15.92 2.82
C ASN A 45 -4.74 -16.07 2.07
N GLN A 46 -5.45 -17.19 2.27
CA GLN A 46 -6.78 -17.39 1.70
C GLN A 46 -7.84 -16.62 2.48
N ILE A 47 -7.69 -16.53 3.81
CA ILE A 47 -8.56 -15.73 4.69
C ILE A 47 -8.41 -14.26 4.32
N GLU A 48 -7.20 -13.74 4.20
CA GLU A 48 -6.94 -12.35 3.80
C GLU A 48 -7.58 -12.01 2.46
N ASN A 49 -7.38 -12.87 1.45
CA ASN A 49 -8.00 -12.69 0.14
C ASN A 49 -9.52 -12.73 0.22
N MET A 50 -10.09 -13.64 1.01
CA MET A 50 -11.54 -13.71 1.21
C MET A 50 -12.08 -12.44 1.86
N LEU A 51 -11.40 -11.88 2.87
CA LEU A 51 -11.79 -10.63 3.51
C LEU A 51 -11.77 -9.45 2.53
N ILE A 52 -10.70 -9.34 1.72
CA ILE A 52 -10.58 -8.30 0.69
C ILE A 52 -11.74 -8.43 -0.30
N LEU A 53 -11.98 -9.62 -0.86
CA LEU A 53 -13.05 -9.83 -1.84
C LEU A 53 -14.43 -9.57 -1.26
N THR A 54 -14.67 -9.99 -0.01
CA THR A 54 -15.93 -9.74 0.69
C THR A 54 -16.16 -8.23 0.89
N ALA A 55 -15.11 -7.45 1.18
CA ALA A 55 -15.21 -6.00 1.27
C ALA A 55 -15.44 -5.36 -0.12
N VAL A 56 -14.81 -5.89 -1.17
CA VAL A 56 -14.98 -5.40 -2.56
C VAL A 56 -16.40 -5.61 -3.06
N GLU A 57 -17.04 -6.73 -2.75
CA GLU A 57 -18.43 -7.01 -3.14
C GLU A 57 -19.44 -6.04 -2.50
N ARG A 58 -19.07 -5.38 -1.40
CA ARG A 58 -19.90 -4.36 -0.74
C ARG A 58 -19.79 -2.98 -1.40
N ILE A 59 -18.84 -2.80 -2.31
CA ILE A 59 -18.65 -1.54 -3.03
C ILE A 59 -19.78 -1.39 -4.05
N ASP A 60 -20.76 -0.56 -3.73
CA ASP A 60 -21.84 -0.21 -4.63
C ASP A 60 -22.18 1.30 -4.56
N ARG A 61 -23.23 1.71 -5.28
CA ARG A 61 -23.65 3.11 -5.33
C ARG A 61 -24.15 3.65 -3.97
N ASN A 62 -24.71 2.80 -3.13
CA ASN A 62 -25.28 3.15 -1.83
C ASN A 62 -24.22 3.13 -0.72
N GLU A 63 -23.21 2.26 -0.82
CA GLU A 63 -22.13 2.14 0.15
C GLU A 63 -20.72 2.29 -0.49
N PRO A 64 -20.42 3.42 -1.16
CA PRO A 64 -19.17 3.59 -1.92
C PRO A 64 -17.90 3.57 -1.03
N ASP A 65 -18.03 3.95 0.24
CA ASP A 65 -16.92 4.04 1.20
C ASP A 65 -16.27 2.68 1.52
N TRP A 66 -16.93 1.56 1.18
CA TRP A 66 -16.32 0.22 1.25
C TRP A 66 -15.04 0.10 0.43
N THR A 67 -14.85 0.95 -0.59
CA THR A 67 -13.62 0.99 -1.38
C THR A 67 -12.40 1.27 -0.51
N TYR A 68 -12.54 2.10 0.52
CA TYR A 68 -11.44 2.41 1.44
C TYR A 68 -11.20 1.28 2.44
N ALA A 69 -12.27 0.59 2.89
CA ALA A 69 -12.15 -0.58 3.75
C ALA A 69 -11.46 -1.75 3.04
N ALA A 70 -11.84 -2.04 1.80
CA ALA A 70 -11.17 -2.99 0.93
C ALA A 70 -9.70 -2.60 0.68
N ALA A 71 -9.43 -1.31 0.44
CA ALA A 71 -8.07 -0.80 0.29
C ALA A 71 -7.23 -1.01 1.55
N ARG A 72 -7.77 -0.82 2.77
CA ARG A 72 -7.02 -1.09 4.02
C ARG A 72 -6.59 -2.54 4.13
N LEU A 73 -7.49 -3.47 3.81
CA LEU A 73 -7.19 -4.90 3.85
C LEU A 73 -6.12 -5.26 2.81
N TYR A 74 -6.25 -4.75 1.59
CA TYR A 74 -5.26 -4.97 0.54
C TYR A 74 -3.90 -4.31 0.85
N LEU A 75 -3.89 -3.12 1.45
CA LEU A 75 -2.67 -2.43 1.87
C LEU A 75 -1.89 -3.23 2.92
N LYS A 76 -2.58 -3.78 3.92
CA LYS A 76 -1.96 -4.66 4.92
C LYS A 76 -1.31 -5.88 4.24
N LYS A 77 -2.02 -6.51 3.30
CA LYS A 77 -1.50 -7.61 2.50
C LYS A 77 -0.27 -7.19 1.69
N LEU A 78 -0.31 -6.02 1.04
CA LEU A 78 0.81 -5.50 0.25
C LEU A 78 2.06 -5.30 1.11
N TYR A 79 1.92 -4.74 2.31
CA TYR A 79 3.05 -4.54 3.23
C TYR A 79 3.70 -5.87 3.61
N MET A 80 2.91 -6.90 3.89
CA MET A 80 3.42 -8.25 4.20
C MET A 80 4.06 -8.90 2.97
N LEU A 81 3.47 -8.77 1.78
CA LEU A 81 4.07 -9.32 0.56
C LEU A 81 5.40 -8.65 0.20
N SER A 82 5.58 -7.37 0.57
CA SER A 82 6.84 -6.67 0.34
C SER A 82 7.93 -6.98 1.36
N SER A 83 7.58 -7.56 2.52
CA SER A 83 8.53 -7.68 3.63
C SER A 83 9.66 -8.66 3.36
N ASP A 84 9.43 -9.69 2.54
CA ASP A 84 10.46 -10.69 2.24
C ASP A 84 11.66 -10.09 1.50
N PHE A 85 11.41 -9.13 0.60
CA PHE A 85 12.48 -8.41 -0.09
C PHE A 85 13.13 -7.35 0.80
N ARG A 86 12.32 -6.66 1.62
CA ARG A 86 12.75 -5.49 2.40
C ARG A 86 13.40 -5.87 3.74
N GLY A 87 13.15 -7.07 4.24
CA GLY A 87 13.53 -7.53 5.58
C GLY A 87 12.60 -7.05 6.70
N GLU A 88 11.67 -6.13 6.43
CA GLU A 88 10.68 -5.62 7.38
C GLU A 88 9.35 -5.31 6.70
N ALA A 89 8.25 -5.32 7.47
CA ALA A 89 6.94 -4.97 6.95
C ALA A 89 6.73 -3.45 6.94
N GLY A 90 6.37 -2.90 5.79
CA GLY A 90 6.12 -1.46 5.62
C GLY A 90 7.37 -0.69 5.19
N TYR A 91 7.37 0.61 5.49
CA TYR A 91 8.42 1.54 5.06
C TYR A 91 9.72 1.35 5.86
N GLY A 92 10.83 1.45 5.15
CA GLY A 92 12.19 1.29 5.69
C GLY A 92 13.13 2.31 5.04
N SER A 93 14.42 2.02 5.02
CA SER A 93 15.40 2.90 4.36
C SER A 93 15.15 2.99 2.85
N PHE A 94 14.80 4.18 2.38
CA PHE A 94 14.53 4.46 0.97
C PHE A 94 15.82 4.41 0.15
N TYR A 95 16.94 4.89 0.71
CA TYR A 95 18.24 4.80 0.05
C TYR A 95 18.66 3.34 -0.17
N GLU A 96 18.52 2.48 0.84
CA GLU A 96 18.88 1.06 0.70
C GLU A 96 17.94 0.35 -0.28
N LEU A 97 16.64 0.65 -0.25
CA LEU A 97 15.68 0.14 -1.23
C LEU A 97 16.07 0.50 -2.68
N ILE A 98 16.41 1.76 -2.94
CA ILE A 98 16.87 2.21 -4.27
C ILE A 98 18.12 1.43 -4.69
N ASN A 99 19.10 1.27 -3.80
CA ASN A 99 20.32 0.51 -4.10
C ASN A 99 20.01 -0.95 -4.40
N SER A 100 19.22 -1.63 -3.57
CA SER A 100 18.82 -3.02 -3.81
C SER A 100 18.11 -3.19 -5.15
N LEU A 101 17.22 -2.25 -5.52
CA LEU A 101 16.52 -2.27 -6.82
C LEU A 101 17.46 -2.00 -8.01
N ILE A 102 18.51 -1.21 -7.84
CA ILE A 102 19.56 -1.02 -8.85
C ILE A 102 20.38 -2.30 -9.01
N GLU A 103 20.78 -2.93 -7.90
CA GLU A 103 21.59 -4.16 -7.91
C GLU A 103 20.91 -5.30 -8.66
N ILE A 104 19.58 -5.44 -8.51
CA ILE A 104 18.80 -6.46 -9.24
C ILE A 104 18.33 -5.99 -10.64
N GLY A 105 18.77 -4.81 -11.08
CA GLY A 105 18.53 -4.28 -12.43
C GLY A 105 17.12 -3.74 -12.68
N ILE A 106 16.35 -3.45 -11.63
CA ILE A 106 15.01 -2.87 -11.75
C ILE A 106 15.07 -1.36 -11.91
N TYR A 107 15.99 -0.69 -11.18
CA TYR A 107 16.22 0.76 -11.26
C TYR A 107 17.50 1.12 -12.01
N ASP A 108 17.46 2.27 -12.69
CA ASP A 108 18.63 2.85 -13.35
C ASP A 108 19.47 3.60 -12.31
N SER A 109 20.78 3.34 -12.30
CA SER A 109 21.73 3.95 -11.36
C SER A 109 21.88 5.46 -11.51
N LYS A 110 21.37 6.06 -12.61
CA LYS A 110 21.31 7.52 -12.80
C LYS A 110 20.58 8.28 -11.70
N VAL A 111 19.68 7.64 -10.95
CA VAL A 111 19.05 8.32 -9.81
C VAL A 111 20.10 8.69 -8.75
N LEU A 112 21.09 7.82 -8.52
CA LEU A 112 22.17 8.04 -7.55
C LEU A 112 23.26 8.97 -8.07
N THR A 113 23.32 9.22 -9.38
CA THR A 113 24.16 10.30 -9.93
C THR A 113 23.49 11.66 -9.77
N SER A 114 22.16 11.69 -9.73
CA SER A 114 21.38 12.91 -9.63
C SER A 114 21.24 13.35 -8.18
N TYR A 115 20.93 12.43 -7.27
CA TYR A 115 20.69 12.72 -5.85
C TYR A 115 21.76 12.11 -4.97
N SER A 116 22.32 12.89 -4.04
CA SER A 116 23.21 12.35 -3.01
C SER A 116 22.42 11.53 -1.97
N ARG A 117 23.13 10.73 -1.16
CA ARG A 117 22.50 10.00 -0.07
C ARG A 117 21.75 10.94 0.89
N GLU A 118 22.35 12.07 1.24
CA GLU A 118 21.74 13.04 2.14
C GLU A 118 20.44 13.65 1.56
N GLU A 119 20.39 13.85 0.24
CA GLU A 119 19.18 14.30 -0.46
C GLU A 119 18.09 13.23 -0.42
N ILE A 120 18.45 11.96 -0.61
CA ILE A 120 17.51 10.83 -0.55
C ILE A 120 17.01 10.61 0.89
N ASP A 121 17.89 10.66 1.88
CA ASP A 121 17.54 10.55 3.30
C ASP A 121 16.65 11.73 3.77
N TYR A 122 16.79 12.90 3.13
CA TYR A 122 15.85 14.01 3.33
C TYR A 122 14.47 13.67 2.75
N LEU A 123 14.41 13.20 1.50
CA LEU A 123 13.16 12.85 0.82
C LEU A 123 12.44 11.67 1.49
N GLU A 124 13.18 10.72 2.08
CA GLU A 124 12.61 9.66 2.90
C GLU A 124 11.76 10.23 4.06
N LYS A 125 12.21 11.32 4.70
CA LYS A 125 11.46 11.98 5.78
C LYS A 125 10.25 12.75 5.28
N VAL A 126 10.20 13.06 3.98
CA VAL A 126 9.06 13.69 3.32
C VAL A 126 7.98 12.64 2.99
N ILE A 127 8.37 11.38 2.77
CA ILE A 127 7.43 10.28 2.56
C ILE A 127 6.51 10.15 3.78
N ASP A 128 5.21 10.11 3.54
CA ASP A 128 4.18 9.96 4.56
C ASP A 128 3.38 8.67 4.31
N PRO A 129 3.75 7.55 4.97
CA PRO A 129 3.08 6.25 4.82
C PRO A 129 1.58 6.26 5.09
N GLU A 130 1.10 7.20 5.92
CA GLU A 130 -0.34 7.30 6.22
C GLU A 130 -1.15 7.66 4.96
N ARG A 131 -0.50 8.15 3.90
CA ARG A 131 -1.16 8.46 2.63
C ARG A 131 -1.52 7.24 1.80
N ASP A 132 -0.91 6.09 2.05
CA ASP A 132 -1.37 4.86 1.43
C ASP A 132 -2.82 4.55 1.80
N LYS A 133 -3.29 5.10 2.94
CA LYS A 133 -4.66 5.01 3.39
C LYS A 133 -5.63 5.90 2.59
N LEU A 134 -5.15 6.77 1.72
CA LEU A 134 -6.01 7.63 0.89
C LEU A 134 -6.47 6.92 -0.39
N PHE A 135 -5.80 5.84 -0.80
CA PHE A 135 -6.21 5.12 -2.00
C PHE A 135 -7.59 4.48 -1.84
N THR A 136 -8.37 4.58 -2.92
CA THR A 136 -9.49 3.65 -3.19
C THR A 136 -8.94 2.25 -3.51
N TYR A 137 -9.77 1.21 -3.38
CA TYR A 137 -9.32 -0.16 -3.67
C TYR A 137 -8.80 -0.31 -5.10
N ILE A 138 -9.53 0.23 -6.08
CA ILE A 138 -9.12 0.16 -7.49
C ILE A 138 -7.85 0.96 -7.76
N GLY A 139 -7.68 2.11 -7.09
CA GLY A 139 -6.46 2.92 -7.19
C GLY A 139 -5.25 2.19 -6.65
N LEU A 140 -5.36 1.59 -5.47
CA LEU A 140 -4.26 0.82 -4.86
C LEU A 140 -3.94 -0.45 -5.64
N LEU A 141 -4.96 -1.19 -6.08
CA LEU A 141 -4.76 -2.39 -6.92
C LEU A 141 -4.07 -2.03 -8.24
N THR A 142 -4.47 -0.92 -8.86
CA THR A 142 -3.85 -0.43 -10.09
C THR A 142 -2.38 -0.05 -9.84
N MET A 143 -2.10 0.67 -8.75
CA MET A 143 -0.73 1.00 -8.33
C MET A 143 0.12 -0.27 -8.17
N ALA A 144 -0.38 -1.25 -7.43
CA ALA A 144 0.33 -2.50 -7.15
C ALA A 144 0.56 -3.37 -8.40
N GLU A 145 -0.46 -3.55 -9.24
CA GLU A 145 -0.37 -4.46 -10.38
C GLU A 145 0.40 -3.86 -11.57
N ARG A 146 0.39 -2.54 -11.73
CA ARG A 146 0.94 -1.89 -12.94
C ARG A 146 2.16 -1.02 -12.71
N TYR A 147 2.37 -0.51 -11.50
CA TYR A 147 3.36 0.55 -11.26
C TYR A 147 4.43 0.19 -10.25
N LEU A 148 4.13 -0.54 -9.16
CA LEU A 148 5.14 -0.90 -8.17
C LEU A 148 6.24 -1.77 -8.78
N ALA A 149 7.49 -1.53 -8.34
CA ALA A 149 8.60 -2.39 -8.73
C ALA A 149 8.42 -3.77 -8.10
N ARG A 150 8.70 -4.77 -8.92
CA ARG A 150 8.75 -6.16 -8.53
C ARG A 150 10.14 -6.71 -8.79
N THR A 151 10.54 -7.67 -7.98
CA THR A 151 11.74 -8.46 -8.24
C THR A 151 11.55 -9.27 -9.53
N GLN A 152 12.62 -9.85 -10.05
CA GLN A 152 12.54 -10.73 -11.22
C GLN A 152 11.66 -11.97 -10.99
N ASN A 153 11.47 -12.36 -9.72
CA ASN A 153 10.59 -13.47 -9.32
C ASN A 153 9.12 -13.04 -9.14
N GLY A 154 8.81 -11.75 -9.30
CA GLY A 154 7.45 -11.19 -9.21
C GLY A 154 7.06 -10.67 -7.82
N ASP A 155 7.95 -10.76 -6.83
CA ASP A 155 7.71 -10.30 -5.47
C ASP A 155 7.68 -8.78 -5.42
N PHE A 156 6.82 -8.21 -4.57
CA PHE A 156 6.78 -6.76 -4.37
C PHE A 156 8.05 -6.30 -3.65
N ALA A 157 8.68 -5.25 -4.16
CA ALA A 157 9.83 -4.63 -3.52
C ALA A 157 9.47 -3.26 -2.91
N GLU A 158 8.65 -2.50 -3.62
CA GLU A 158 8.27 -1.14 -3.25
C GLU A 158 6.87 -1.03 -2.65
N LEU A 159 6.64 0.10 -2.00
CA LEU A 159 5.35 0.56 -1.54
C LEU A 159 4.90 1.83 -2.28
N PRO A 160 3.61 2.19 -2.24
CA PRO A 160 3.05 3.25 -3.08
C PRO A 160 3.71 4.61 -2.90
N GLN A 161 4.01 5.07 -1.69
CA GLN A 161 4.64 6.38 -1.51
C GLN A 161 6.08 6.43 -2.02
N GLU A 162 6.84 5.35 -1.92
CA GLU A 162 8.19 5.26 -2.50
C GLU A 162 8.13 5.36 -4.02
N ARG A 163 7.18 4.64 -4.63
CA ARG A 163 6.95 4.73 -6.08
C ARG A 163 6.60 6.16 -6.49
N LEU A 164 5.72 6.85 -5.76
CA LEU A 164 5.37 8.24 -6.03
C LEU A 164 6.58 9.18 -5.86
N MET A 165 7.37 9.00 -4.80
CA MET A 165 8.59 9.78 -4.57
C MET A 165 9.62 9.55 -5.69
N MET A 166 9.84 8.29 -6.08
CA MET A 166 10.77 7.92 -7.14
C MET A 166 10.35 8.51 -8.50
N ILE A 167 9.04 8.55 -8.80
CA ILE A 167 8.51 9.23 -9.99
C ILE A 167 8.85 10.72 -9.94
N ALA A 168 8.60 11.41 -8.82
CA ALA A 168 8.94 12.83 -8.67
C ALA A 168 10.44 13.09 -8.84
N MET A 169 11.28 12.28 -8.18
CA MET A 169 12.73 12.36 -8.28
C MET A 169 13.21 12.19 -9.72
N THR A 170 12.68 11.19 -10.43
CA THR A 170 13.08 10.89 -11.81
C THR A 170 12.68 12.01 -12.76
N LEU A 171 11.44 12.52 -12.64
CA LEU A 171 10.93 13.59 -13.51
C LEU A 171 11.73 14.89 -13.37
N LEU A 172 12.26 15.18 -12.19
CA LEU A 172 12.91 16.45 -11.86
C LEU A 172 14.43 16.32 -11.70
N ALA A 173 15.02 15.17 -12.07
CA ALA A 173 16.43 14.87 -11.87
C ALA A 173 17.37 15.92 -12.51
N GLU A 174 16.96 16.49 -13.65
CA GLU A 174 17.71 17.48 -14.43
C GLU A 174 17.48 18.94 -14.01
N GLU A 175 16.62 19.20 -13.02
CA GLU A 175 16.42 20.56 -12.50
C GLU A 175 17.66 21.08 -11.73
N PRO A 176 17.93 22.40 -11.76
CA PRO A 176 18.99 23.02 -10.96
C PRO A 176 18.94 22.61 -9.49
N LYS A 177 20.11 22.19 -8.97
CA LYS A 177 20.27 21.58 -7.65
C LYS A 177 19.68 22.43 -6.53
N GLU A 178 19.76 23.76 -6.65
CA GLU A 178 19.32 24.73 -5.65
C GLU A 178 17.80 24.70 -5.41
N LYS A 179 17.01 24.28 -6.40
CA LYS A 179 15.53 24.22 -6.32
C LYS A 179 14.97 22.81 -6.48
N ARG A 180 15.77 21.86 -6.98
CA ARG A 180 15.33 20.51 -7.35
C ARG A 180 14.62 19.79 -6.20
N LEU A 181 15.21 19.76 -5.01
CA LEU A 181 14.60 19.09 -3.85
C LEU A 181 13.22 19.64 -3.51
N GLN A 182 13.07 20.97 -3.50
CA GLN A 182 11.78 21.61 -3.25
C GLN A 182 10.75 21.22 -4.31
N LEU A 183 11.15 21.21 -5.59
CA LEU A 183 10.26 20.79 -6.68
C LEU A 183 9.84 19.32 -6.56
N VAL A 184 10.76 18.43 -6.16
CA VAL A 184 10.47 17.01 -5.94
C VAL A 184 9.48 16.84 -4.81
N GLU A 185 9.70 17.52 -3.69
CA GLU A 185 8.78 17.54 -2.58
C GLU A 185 7.39 18.03 -3.04
N GLU A 186 7.30 19.19 -3.68
CA GLU A 186 6.04 19.73 -4.19
C GLU A 186 5.34 18.76 -5.15
N ALA A 187 6.08 18.10 -6.05
CA ALA A 187 5.52 17.12 -6.98
C ALA A 187 4.96 15.89 -6.23
N TYR A 188 5.71 15.36 -5.26
CA TYR A 188 5.25 14.28 -4.39
C TYR A 188 3.94 14.63 -3.67
N TRP A 189 3.86 15.83 -3.05
CA TRP A 189 2.65 16.27 -2.37
C TRP A 189 1.46 16.49 -3.33
N ARG A 190 1.71 16.83 -4.59
CA ARG A 190 0.66 17.04 -5.60
C ARG A 190 0.05 15.74 -6.13
N PHE A 191 0.74 14.61 -6.06
CA PHE A 191 0.16 13.33 -6.46
C PHE A 191 -1.10 12.97 -5.65
N ARG A 192 -1.23 13.50 -4.43
CA ARG A 192 -2.45 13.46 -3.60
C ARG A 192 -3.72 13.89 -4.33
N THR A 193 -3.61 14.82 -5.28
CA THR A 193 -4.78 15.45 -5.91
C THR A 193 -5.50 14.51 -6.90
N TYR A 194 -4.91 13.36 -7.22
CA TYR A 194 -5.39 12.45 -8.26
C TYR A 194 -5.65 11.01 -7.77
N THR A 195 -5.52 10.77 -6.46
CA THR A 195 -5.75 9.48 -5.79
C THR A 195 -6.92 9.58 -4.83
#